data_AF-A0A5N9FLL0-F1
#
_entry.id   AF-A0A5N9FLL0-F1
#
_cell.length_a   1.000
_cell.length_b   1.000
_cell.length_c   1.000
_cell.angle_alpha   90.00
_cell.angle_beta   90.00
_cell.angle_gamma   90.00
#
_symmetry.space_group_name_H-M   'P 1'
#
loop_
_entity.id
_entity.type
_entity.pdbx_description
1 polymer ?
#
loop_
_entity_poly.entity_id
_entity_poly.type
_entity_poly.pdbx_seq_one_letter_code
_entity_poly.pdbx_strand_id
1 'polypeptide(L)'
;MALGSIGAGGISAANAGTILLVEDDDRTSRLERFVLERAGYRVTHAFSGENALEMFPNFTPSLVLLDVILPQMDGFATCQKIL
;
A
#
# COMPACT_ATOMS: atom_id res chain seq x y z
N MET A 1 9.81 -27.07 24.73
CA MET A 1 10.86 -26.13 24.29
C MET A 1 10.17 -25.01 23.55
N ALA A 2 9.94 -23.88 24.22
CA ALA A 2 9.39 -22.68 23.60
C ALA A 2 10.52 -21.94 22.89
N LEU A 3 10.36 -21.67 21.59
CA LEU A 3 11.23 -20.73 20.88
C LEU A 3 10.68 -19.32 21.10
N GLY A 4 11.55 -18.47 21.60
CA GLY A 4 11.27 -17.15 22.13
C GLY A 4 10.73 -16.15 21.12
N SER A 5 9.96 -15.22 21.67
CA SER A 5 9.48 -14.00 21.04
C SER A 5 10.64 -13.16 20.50
N ILE A 6 10.67 -12.96 19.18
CA ILE A 6 11.34 -11.81 18.59
C ILE A 6 10.34 -10.65 18.56
N GLY A 7 10.45 -9.78 19.55
CA GLY A 7 9.77 -8.48 19.54
C GLY A 7 10.51 -7.50 18.64
N ALA A 8 9.92 -7.18 17.50
CA ALA A 8 10.22 -5.98 16.72
C ALA A 8 8.88 -5.30 16.43
N GLY A 9 8.51 -4.32 17.25
CA GLY A 9 7.38 -3.40 17.00
C GLY A 9 6.11 -4.06 16.44
N GLY A 10 5.53 -5.01 17.16
CA GLY A 10 4.31 -5.69 16.72
C GLY A 10 3.17 -4.69 16.62
N ILE A 11 2.78 -4.32 15.39
CA ILE A 11 1.48 -3.71 15.13
C ILE A 11 0.47 -4.69 15.72
N SER A 12 -0.27 -4.26 16.74
CA SER A 12 -1.30 -5.10 17.32
C SER A 12 -2.25 -5.51 16.19
N ALA A 13 -2.38 -6.82 15.96
CA ALA A 13 -3.24 -7.39 14.92
C ALA A 13 -4.71 -6.93 15.04
N ALA A 14 -5.07 -6.32 16.16
CA ALA A 14 -6.37 -5.71 16.41
C ALA A 14 -6.68 -4.48 15.53
N ASN A 15 -5.71 -3.88 14.81
CA ASN A 15 -5.99 -2.72 13.95
C ASN A 15 -5.01 -2.55 12.77
N ALA A 16 -4.66 -3.62 12.07
CA ALA A 16 -3.81 -3.47 10.88
C ALA A 16 -4.62 -2.78 9.77
N GLY A 17 -4.26 -1.53 9.48
CA GLY A 17 -4.92 -0.68 8.50
C GLY A 17 -4.84 -1.20 7.07
N THR A 18 -5.65 -0.62 6.19
CA THR A 18 -5.58 -0.89 4.75
C THR A 18 -4.62 0.09 4.09
N ILE A 19 -3.67 -0.41 3.31
CA ILE A 19 -2.75 0.38 2.49
C ILE A 19 -3.27 0.40 1.05
N LEU A 20 -3.34 1.59 0.45
CA LEU A 20 -3.48 1.72 -1.00
C LEU A 20 -2.08 1.74 -1.61
N LEU A 21 -1.73 0.70 -2.36
CA LEU A 21 -0.50 0.61 -3.15
C LEU A 21 -0.79 1.09 -4.57
N VAL A 22 0.03 2.00 -5.10
CA VAL A 22 -0.07 2.52 -6.47
C VAL A 22 1.27 2.31 -7.18
N GLU A 23 1.30 1.33 -8.08
CA GLU A 23 2.51 0.80 -8.75
C GLU A 23 2.08 0.10 -10.04
N ASP A 24 2.70 0.42 -11.18
CA ASP A 24 2.33 -0.15 -12.49
C ASP A 24 3.12 -1.41 -12.85
N ASP A 25 4.30 -1.64 -12.27
CA ASP A 25 5.06 -2.86 -12.51
C ASP A 25 4.54 -4.05 -11.68
N ASP A 26 4.15 -5.10 -12.39
CA ASP A 26 3.60 -6.34 -11.82
C ASP A 26 4.58 -7.07 -10.88
N ARG A 27 5.90 -6.94 -11.07
CA ARG A 27 6.89 -7.64 -10.23
C ARG A 27 7.15 -6.87 -8.96
N THR A 28 7.33 -5.56 -9.06
CA THR A 28 7.52 -4.66 -7.93
C THR A 28 6.31 -4.71 -7.01
N SER A 29 5.11 -4.49 -7.55
CA SER A 29 3.87 -4.51 -6.76
C SER A 29 3.63 -5.84 -6.03
N ARG A 30 3.98 -6.99 -6.64
CA ARG A 30 3.89 -8.30 -5.98
C ARG A 30 4.82 -8.43 -4.78
N LEU A 31 6.06 -7.95 -4.90
CA LEU A 31 7.03 -7.98 -3.80
C LEU A 31 6.59 -7.07 -2.66
N GLU A 32 6.20 -5.83 -2.99
CA GLU A 32 5.73 -4.85 -2.00
C GLU A 32 4.50 -5.35 -1.27
N ARG A 33 3.50 -5.84 -2.01
CA ARG A 33 2.30 -6.44 -1.43
C ARG A 33 2.65 -7.60 -0.49
N PHE A 34 3.52 -8.51 -0.91
CA PHE A 34 3.95 -9.63 -0.08
C PHE A 34 4.59 -9.17 1.24
N VAL A 35 5.45 -8.14 1.19
CA VAL A 35 6.10 -7.58 2.39
C VAL A 35 5.08 -6.92 3.32
N LEU A 36 4.17 -6.11 2.77
CA LEU A 36 3.14 -5.39 3.53
C LEU A 36 2.13 -6.34 4.18
N GLU A 37 1.65 -7.35 3.43
CA GLU A 37 0.74 -8.37 3.95
C GLU A 37 1.40 -9.20 5.05
N ARG A 38 2.69 -9.54 4.89
CA ARG A 38 3.47 -10.24 5.93
C ARG A 38 3.68 -9.39 7.19
N ALA A 39 3.70 -8.06 7.06
CA ALA A 39 3.70 -7.13 8.18
C ALA A 39 2.32 -6.98 8.85
N GLY A 40 1.27 -7.59 8.28
CA GLY A 40 -0.07 -7.66 8.85
C GLY A 40 -1.09 -6.74 8.20
N TYR A 41 -0.70 -5.88 7.25
CA TYR A 41 -1.61 -4.94 6.59
C TYR A 41 -2.51 -5.61 5.57
N ARG A 42 -3.67 -5.00 5.29
CA ARG A 42 -4.44 -5.29 4.08
C ARG A 42 -3.92 -4.39 2.96
N VAL A 43 -3.79 -4.91 1.75
CA VAL A 43 -3.32 -4.13 0.60
C VAL A 43 -4.40 -4.10 -0.48
N THR A 44 -4.76 -2.90 -0.87
CA THR A 44 -5.55 -2.62 -2.07
C THR A 44 -4.58 -2.06 -3.11
N HIS A 45 -4.55 -2.61 -4.32
CA HIS A 45 -3.59 -2.24 -5.36
C HIS A 45 -4.29 -1.51 -6.50
N ALA A 46 -3.73 -0.37 -6.89
CA ALA A 46 -4.05 0.36 -8.11
C ALA A 46 -2.87 0.33 -9.08
N PHE A 47 -3.13 0.09 -10.36
CA PHE A 47 -2.09 -0.09 -11.39
C PHE A 47 -1.70 1.22 -12.09
N SER A 48 -2.35 2.33 -11.76
CA SER A 48 -2.05 3.67 -12.29
C SER A 48 -2.53 4.75 -11.34
N GLY A 49 -2.08 5.99 -11.55
CA GLY A 49 -2.57 7.14 -10.80
C GLY A 49 -4.07 7.39 -11.00
N GLU A 50 -4.60 7.20 -12.21
CA GLU A 50 -6.03 7.32 -12.49
C GLU A 50 -6.85 6.28 -11.74
N ASN A 51 -6.39 5.02 -11.77
CA ASN A 51 -7.05 3.95 -11.03
C ASN A 51 -7.02 4.22 -9.52
N ALA A 52 -5.93 4.79 -9.00
CA ALA A 52 -5.86 5.21 -7.60
C ALA A 52 -6.89 6.30 -7.27
N LEU A 53 -7.06 7.31 -8.14
CA LEU A 53 -8.06 8.36 -7.96
C LEU A 53 -9.50 7.86 -8.04
N GLU A 54 -9.77 6.83 -8.85
CA GLU A 54 -11.08 6.17 -8.89
C GLU A 54 -11.35 5.37 -7.61
N MET A 55 -10.33 4.72 -7.06
CA MET A 55 -10.46 3.83 -5.90
C MET A 55 -10.48 4.59 -4.57
N PHE A 56 -9.67 5.64 -4.43
CA PHE A 56 -9.46 6.36 -3.17
C PHE A 56 -10.75 6.84 -2.49
N PRO A 57 -11.77 7.38 -3.20
CA PRO A 57 -13.01 7.82 -2.56
C PRO A 57 -13.87 6.67 -1.99
N ASN A 58 -13.63 5.42 -2.39
CA ASN A 58 -14.49 4.28 -2.05
C ASN A 58 -14.14 3.62 -0.71
N PHE A 59 -13.01 4.01 -0.08
CA PHE A 59 -12.59 3.51 1.22
C PHE A 59 -11.59 4.48 1.86
N THR A 60 -11.30 4.31 3.15
CA THR A 60 -10.34 5.16 3.87
C THR A 60 -9.04 4.40 4.10
N PRO A 61 -8.03 4.52 3.22
CA PRO A 61 -6.72 3.93 3.47
C PRO A 61 -6.07 4.58 4.70
N SER A 62 -5.34 3.77 5.47
CA SER A 62 -4.50 4.26 6.57
C SER A 62 -3.16 4.83 6.07
N LEU A 63 -2.74 4.41 4.88
CA LEU A 63 -1.53 4.85 4.19
C LEU A 63 -1.71 4.68 2.68
N VAL A 64 -1.16 5.61 1.90
CA VAL A 64 -0.96 5.45 0.46
C VAL A 64 0.53 5.27 0.20
N LEU A 65 0.91 4.15 -0.42
CA LEU A 65 2.25 3.92 -0.96
C LEU A 65 2.17 4.11 -2.47
N LEU A 66 2.90 5.08 -2.99
CA LEU A 66 2.73 5.60 -4.35
C LEU A 66 4.08 5.72 -5.04
N ASP A 67 4.25 5.02 -6.16
CA ASP A 67 5.38 5.25 -7.04
C ASP A 67 5.30 6.66 -7.66
N VAL A 68 6.46 7.31 -7.75
CA VAL A 68 6.64 8.59 -8.40
C VAL A 68 6.62 8.44 -9.92
N ILE A 69 7.23 7.38 -10.47
CA ILE A 69 7.41 7.20 -11.91
C ILE A 69 6.30 6.32 -12.47
N LEU A 70 5.11 6.91 -12.60
CA LEU A 70 3.94 6.24 -13.20
C LEU A 70 3.72 6.67 -14.66
N PRO A 71 3.14 5.81 -15.51
CA PRO A 71 2.71 6.17 -16.85
C PRO A 71 1.50 7.11 -16.82
N GLN A 72 1.37 7.96 -17.85
CA GLN A 72 0.30 8.95 -18.05
C GLN A 72 0.28 10.12 -17.03
N MET A 73 0.19 9.81 -15.74
CA MET A 73 0.18 10.78 -14.64
C MET A 73 1.17 10.34 -13.57
N ASP A 74 2.17 11.19 -13.30
CA ASP A 74 3.18 10.89 -12.28
C ASP A 74 2.60 10.85 -10.86
N GLY A 75 3.37 10.27 -9.94
CA GLY A 75 2.95 10.11 -8.55
C GLY A 75 2.76 11.45 -7.81
N PHE A 76 3.48 12.52 -8.19
CA PHE A 76 3.30 13.81 -7.54
C PHE A 76 1.96 14.44 -7.92
N ALA A 77 1.59 14.41 -9.20
CA ALA A 77 0.30 14.86 -9.70
C ALA A 77 -0.85 14.02 -9.12
N THR A 78 -0.65 12.71 -8.99
CA THR A 78 -1.59 11.80 -8.33
C THR A 78 -1.79 12.20 -6.86
N CYS A 79 -0.71 12.37 -6.10
CA CYS A 79 -0.74 12.77 -4.69
C CYS A 79 -1.46 14.11 -4.48
N GLN A 80 -1.19 15.11 -5.32
CA GLN A 80 -1.86 16.42 -5.25
C GLN A 80 -3.37 16.34 -5.48
N LYS A 81 -3.86 15.36 -6.26
CA LYS A 81 -5.29 15.16 -6.50
C LYS A 81 -5.98 14.33 -5.42
N ILE A 82 -5.21 13.61 -4.61
CA ILE A 82 -5.72 12.84 -3.46
C ILE A 82 -5.93 13.75 -2.23
N LEU A 83 -5.08 14.76 -2.04
CA LEU A 83 -5.13 15.73 -0.94
C LEU A 83 -6.12 16.87 -1.18
#